data_AF-A0A7K6UR80-F1
#
_entry.id   AF-A0A7K6UR80-F1
#
_cell.length_a   1.000
_cell.length_b   1.000
_cell.length_c   1.000
_cell.angle_alpha   90.00
_cell.angle_beta   90.00
_cell.angle_gamma   90.00
#
_symmetry.space_group_name_H-M   'P 1'
#
loop_
_entity.id
_entity.type
_entity.pdbx_description
1 polymer ?
#
loop_
_entity_poly.entity_id
_entity_poly.type
_entity_poly.pdbx_seq_one_letter_code
_entity_poly.pdbx_strand_id
1 'polypeptide(L)'
;MFSLGSWLPALPGLEWGWALLDALLRGLVGACAVSVLCSLLKVYLYIQCLNDPEQQAQKEAMRAQRWVPELLQVLVLMGILAMVGSRVAALVVLEFSLRAISTLLSLGKGARSTQLLLLCQYSLGCGLSCGLSFLLEGAPHSTCNLGLAVGLAGLLATYARRLAHHVCTLYELHSRARYCGICLFLLASGHGVPRLLRKALAVTFAVADLAAVGLINRDFLSTAEAARFWTPLTICYALLVAHMQGENLGPAYGRGGPGQSVPQTVLVRMGGLFILLLTIGRWADVLHVLLSLLGELWCLLGAGAMLAACRRQ
;
A
#
# COMPACT_ATOMS: atom_id res chain seq x y z
N MET A 1 17.16 49.26 -14.51
CA MET A 1 17.13 47.83 -14.13
C MET A 1 15.82 47.26 -14.67
N PHE A 2 15.87 46.69 -15.87
CA PHE A 2 14.69 46.25 -16.60
C PHE A 2 14.33 44.81 -16.21
N SER A 3 13.07 44.63 -15.82
CA SER A 3 12.41 43.36 -15.56
C SER A 3 12.36 42.54 -16.85
N LEU A 4 13.08 41.41 -16.88
CA LEU A 4 13.16 40.48 -18.01
C LEU A 4 12.21 39.27 -17.87
N GLY A 5 11.30 39.29 -16.89
CA GLY A 5 10.49 38.11 -16.53
C GLY A 5 9.06 38.05 -17.05
N SER A 6 8.50 39.11 -17.64
CA SER A 6 7.05 39.19 -17.91
C SER A 6 6.62 38.88 -19.35
N TRP A 7 7.52 38.41 -20.21
CA TRP A 7 7.26 38.24 -21.65
C TRP A 7 7.51 36.84 -22.21
N LEU A 8 7.82 35.83 -21.37
CA LEU A 8 7.80 34.46 -21.87
C LEU A 8 6.36 33.92 -21.85
N PRO A 9 5.77 33.57 -23.00
CA PRO A 9 4.56 32.76 -23.00
C PRO A 9 4.88 31.46 -22.25
N ALA A 10 3.99 31.05 -21.34
CA ALA A 10 4.07 29.76 -20.67
C ALA A 10 4.19 28.68 -21.75
N LEU A 11 5.38 28.12 -21.91
CA LEU A 11 5.63 27.02 -22.85
C LEU A 11 4.79 25.85 -22.36
N PRO A 12 3.73 25.44 -23.08
CA PRO A 12 2.87 24.36 -22.62
C PRO A 12 3.68 23.07 -22.44
N GLY A 13 4.74 22.84 -23.24
CA GLY A 13 5.61 21.67 -23.07
C GLY A 13 6.32 21.59 -21.71
N LEU A 14 6.58 22.72 -21.06
CA LEU A 14 7.31 22.77 -19.79
C LEU A 14 6.37 22.47 -18.60
N GLU A 15 5.15 23.00 -18.63
CA GLU A 15 4.09 22.70 -17.64
C GLU A 15 3.70 21.21 -17.62
N TRP A 16 3.60 20.61 -18.80
CA TRP A 16 3.38 19.15 -18.92
C TRP A 16 4.57 18.35 -18.37
N GLY A 17 5.79 18.83 -18.58
CA GLY A 17 7.01 18.21 -18.06
C GLY A 17 7.08 18.20 -16.53
N TRP A 18 6.75 19.31 -15.88
CA TRP A 18 6.76 19.39 -14.41
C TRP A 18 5.59 18.63 -13.78
N ALA A 19 4.42 18.63 -14.38
CA ALA A 19 3.28 17.84 -13.92
C ALA A 19 3.56 16.33 -13.98
N LEU A 20 4.19 15.86 -15.07
CA LEU A 20 4.61 14.47 -15.20
C LEU A 20 5.72 14.13 -14.19
N LEU A 21 6.69 15.02 -14.00
CA LEU A 21 7.75 14.84 -13.02
C LEU A 21 7.18 14.72 -11.60
N ASP A 22 6.23 15.58 -11.22
CA ASP A 22 5.56 15.52 -9.92
C ASP A 22 4.77 14.23 -9.74
N ALA A 23 4.10 13.74 -10.79
CA ALA A 23 3.41 12.45 -10.77
C ALA A 23 4.39 11.29 -10.56
N LEU A 24 5.51 11.28 -11.28
CA LEU A 24 6.56 10.27 -11.15
C LEU A 24 7.22 10.29 -9.77
N LEU A 25 7.52 11.47 -9.24
CA LEU A 25 8.12 11.63 -7.92
C LEU A 25 7.15 11.17 -6.81
N ARG A 26 5.85 11.49 -6.90
CA ARG A 26 4.82 10.97 -5.97
C ARG A 26 4.72 9.44 -6.05
N GLY A 27 4.65 8.90 -7.27
CA GLY A 27 4.63 7.45 -7.51
C GLY A 27 5.88 6.76 -6.94
N LEU A 28 7.04 7.40 -7.03
CA LEU A 28 8.29 6.91 -6.46
C LEU A 28 8.25 6.90 -4.93
N VAL A 29 7.75 7.94 -4.27
CA VAL A 29 7.58 7.93 -2.80
C VAL A 29 6.66 6.78 -2.37
N GLY A 30 5.52 6.61 -3.06
CA GLY A 30 4.59 5.52 -2.80
C GLY A 30 5.27 4.15 -2.97
N ALA A 31 5.97 3.92 -4.07
CA ALA A 31 6.69 2.66 -4.33
C ALA A 31 7.81 2.40 -3.31
N CYS A 32 8.55 3.43 -2.88
CA CYS A 32 9.55 3.33 -1.83
C CYS A 32 8.93 2.90 -0.50
N ALA A 33 7.78 3.45 -0.12
CA ALA A 33 7.10 3.05 1.12
C ALA A 33 6.62 1.61 1.09
N VAL A 34 6.09 1.13 -0.04
CA VAL A 34 5.74 -0.28 -0.23
C VAL A 34 6.99 -1.16 -0.10
N SER A 35 8.12 -0.74 -0.66
CA SER A 35 9.40 -1.44 -0.53
C SER A 35 9.89 -1.51 0.92
N VAL A 36 9.76 -0.42 1.69
CA VAL A 36 10.10 -0.38 3.13
C VAL A 36 9.23 -1.36 3.90
N LEU A 37 7.91 -1.29 3.71
CA LEU A 37 6.94 -2.17 4.35
C LEU A 37 7.25 -3.65 4.05
N CYS A 38 7.47 -3.98 2.78
CA CYS A 38 7.81 -5.32 2.31
C CYS A 38 9.12 -5.82 2.93
N SER A 39 10.18 -5.00 2.91
CA SER A 39 11.49 -5.37 3.44
C SER A 39 11.48 -5.62 4.94
N LEU A 40 10.82 -4.76 5.72
CA LEU A 40 10.71 -4.92 7.17
C LEU A 40 9.85 -6.13 7.54
N LEU A 41 8.78 -6.39 6.78
CA LEU A 41 7.95 -7.56 7.02
C LEU A 41 8.65 -8.86 6.63
N LYS A 42 9.45 -8.86 5.56
CA LYS A 42 10.33 -9.96 5.17
C LYS A 42 11.30 -10.30 6.29
N VAL A 43 11.91 -9.30 6.94
CA VAL A 43 12.77 -9.49 8.14
C VAL A 43 12.00 -10.15 9.28
N TYR A 44 10.84 -9.61 9.63
CA TYR A 44 10.03 -10.14 10.73
C TYR A 44 9.60 -11.59 10.50
N LEU A 45 9.04 -11.88 9.32
CA LEU A 45 8.59 -13.23 8.96
C LEU A 45 9.76 -14.20 8.83
N TYR A 46 10.90 -13.77 8.30
CA TYR A 46 12.10 -14.61 8.21
C TYR A 46 12.61 -15.03 9.58
N ILE A 47 12.65 -14.11 10.55
CA ILE A 47 13.03 -14.42 11.93
C ILE A 47 12.01 -15.38 12.57
N GLN A 48 10.72 -15.21 12.28
CA GLN A 48 9.68 -16.10 12.78
C GLN A 48 9.80 -17.52 12.20
N CYS A 49 9.98 -17.65 10.88
CA CYS A 49 10.19 -18.95 10.22
C CYS A 49 11.48 -19.66 10.68
N LEU A 50 12.49 -18.92 11.16
CA LEU A 50 13.70 -19.53 11.72
C LEU A 50 13.48 -20.18 13.09
N ASN A 51 12.50 -19.71 13.86
CA ASN A 51 12.19 -20.28 15.16
C ASN A 51 11.35 -21.56 15.04
N ASP A 52 10.66 -21.77 13.90
CA ASP A 52 9.76 -22.90 13.67
C ASP A 52 10.32 -23.89 12.61
N PRO A 53 10.68 -25.14 13.00
CA PRO A 53 11.30 -26.10 12.09
C PRO A 53 10.39 -26.54 10.93
N GLU A 54 9.06 -26.46 11.10
CA GLU A 54 8.07 -26.81 10.07
C GLU A 54 7.98 -25.79 8.91
N GLN A 55 8.55 -24.58 9.08
CA GLN A 55 8.48 -23.49 8.08
C GLN A 55 9.75 -23.34 7.23
N GLN A 56 10.65 -24.33 7.27
CA GLN A 56 11.93 -24.28 6.55
C GLN A 56 11.80 -24.16 5.02
N ALA A 57 10.78 -24.78 4.42
CA ALA A 57 10.50 -24.64 2.98
C ALA A 57 10.15 -23.18 2.59
N GLN A 58 9.51 -22.43 3.50
CA GLN A 58 9.15 -21.04 3.27
C GLN A 58 10.35 -20.11 3.43
N LYS A 59 11.27 -20.43 4.36
CA LYS A 59 12.59 -19.77 4.46
C LYS A 59 13.32 -19.81 3.13
N GLU A 60 13.37 -20.98 2.48
CA GLU A 60 14.04 -21.14 1.18
C GLU A 60 13.35 -20.35 0.07
N ALA A 61 12.01 -20.35 0.02
CA ALA A 61 11.25 -19.54 -0.94
C ALA A 61 11.51 -18.02 -0.75
N MET A 62 11.58 -17.55 0.50
CA MET A 62 11.87 -16.14 0.83
C MET A 62 13.33 -15.75 0.55
N ARG A 63 14.27 -16.70 0.65
CA ARG A 63 15.69 -16.52 0.32
C ARG A 63 15.94 -16.58 -1.19
N ALA A 64 15.19 -17.39 -1.92
CA ALA A 64 15.25 -17.49 -3.38
C ALA A 64 14.71 -16.23 -4.07
N GLN A 65 13.93 -15.40 -3.37
CA GLN A 65 13.48 -14.10 -3.86
C GLN A 65 14.67 -13.13 -3.99
N ARG A 66 15.21 -13.06 -5.22
CA ARG A 66 16.40 -12.30 -5.64
C ARG A 66 16.19 -10.77 -5.61
N TRP A 67 17.28 -10.02 -5.74
CA TRP A 67 17.33 -8.55 -5.75
C TRP A 67 16.78 -7.91 -7.04
N VAL A 68 16.93 -8.60 -8.17
CA VAL A 68 16.46 -8.12 -9.49
C VAL A 68 14.93 -7.96 -9.55
N PRO A 69 14.10 -8.90 -9.04
CA PRO A 69 12.66 -8.68 -8.99
C PRO A 69 12.26 -7.56 -8.01
N GLU A 70 13.06 -7.25 -6.97
CA GLU A 70 12.73 -6.17 -6.03
C GLU A 70 12.85 -4.78 -6.68
N LEU A 71 13.88 -4.54 -7.49
CA LEU A 71 14.00 -3.28 -8.25
C LEU A 71 12.93 -3.17 -9.33
N LEU A 72 12.67 -4.26 -10.06
CA LEU A 72 11.60 -4.31 -11.05
C LEU A 72 10.23 -4.05 -10.40
N GLN A 73 9.99 -4.61 -9.22
CA GLN A 73 8.76 -4.39 -8.46
C GLN A 73 8.58 -2.90 -8.13
N VAL A 74 9.62 -2.22 -7.67
CA VAL A 74 9.57 -0.78 -7.37
C VAL A 74 9.34 0.06 -8.63
N LEU A 75 10.00 -0.27 -9.74
CA LEU A 75 9.87 0.48 -11.00
C LEU A 75 8.46 0.33 -11.59
N VAL A 76 7.94 -0.89 -11.66
CA VAL A 76 6.57 -1.15 -12.15
C VAL A 76 5.54 -0.46 -11.26
N LEU A 77 5.69 -0.58 -9.94
CA LEU A 77 4.77 0.04 -8.99
C LEU A 77 4.83 1.57 -9.04
N MET A 78 6.02 2.15 -9.24
CA MET A 78 6.18 3.60 -9.44
C MET A 78 5.43 4.07 -10.69
N GLY A 79 5.56 3.35 -11.81
CA GLY A 79 4.84 3.67 -13.04
C GLY A 79 3.32 3.57 -12.87
N ILE A 80 2.84 2.51 -12.20
CA ILE A 80 1.41 2.33 -11.91
C ILE A 80 0.89 3.47 -11.03
N LEU A 81 1.56 3.76 -9.91
CA LEU A 81 1.14 4.82 -8.97
C LEU A 81 1.20 6.23 -9.58
N ALA A 82 2.15 6.49 -10.50
CA ALA A 82 2.23 7.76 -11.20
C ALA A 82 1.07 7.97 -12.20
N MET A 83 0.54 6.89 -12.74
CA MET A 83 -0.53 6.90 -13.74
C MET A 83 -1.94 6.80 -13.12
N VAL A 84 -2.06 6.31 -11.89
CA VAL A 84 -3.34 6.20 -11.18
C VAL A 84 -3.84 7.59 -10.79
N GLY A 85 -5.07 7.93 -11.19
CA GLY A 85 -5.70 9.19 -10.83
C GLY A 85 -5.96 9.34 -9.32
N SER A 86 -5.86 10.57 -8.82
CA SER A 86 -6.07 10.93 -7.40
C SER A 86 -7.41 10.43 -6.85
N ARG A 87 -8.49 10.54 -7.64
CA ARG A 87 -9.83 10.05 -7.28
C ARG A 87 -9.84 8.54 -7.03
N VAL A 88 -9.29 7.74 -7.94
CA VAL A 88 -9.25 6.28 -7.77
C VAL A 88 -8.33 5.90 -6.61
N ALA A 89 -7.18 6.56 -6.48
CA ALA A 89 -6.28 6.36 -5.34
C ALA A 89 -6.98 6.65 -3.99
N ALA A 90 -7.76 7.73 -3.89
CA ALA A 90 -8.54 8.06 -2.70
C ALA A 90 -9.60 7.00 -2.35
N LEU A 91 -10.28 6.43 -3.36
CA LEU A 91 -11.26 5.37 -3.15
C LEU A 91 -10.63 4.06 -2.70
N VAL A 92 -9.47 3.71 -3.26
CA VAL A 92 -8.71 2.51 -2.84
C VAL A 92 -8.27 2.62 -1.38
N VAL A 93 -7.85 3.81 -0.95
CA VAL A 93 -7.45 4.11 0.44
C VAL A 93 -8.67 3.99 1.35
N LEU A 94 -9.75 4.70 1.05
CA LEU A 94 -10.95 4.72 1.89
C LEU A 94 -11.56 3.33 2.04
N GLU A 95 -11.63 2.57 0.95
CA GLU A 95 -12.10 1.18 1.00
C GLU A 95 -11.23 0.35 1.93
N PHE A 96 -9.89 0.44 1.78
CA PHE A 96 -8.97 -0.34 2.60
C PHE A 96 -9.10 0.03 4.08
N SER A 97 -9.18 1.32 4.40
CA SER A 97 -9.33 1.82 5.78
C SER A 97 -10.61 1.30 6.42
N LEU A 98 -11.72 1.34 5.68
CA LEU A 98 -13.00 0.80 6.14
C LEU A 98 -12.91 -0.72 6.39
N ARG A 99 -12.34 -1.48 5.45
CA ARG A 99 -12.12 -2.93 5.61
C ARG A 99 -11.21 -3.22 6.81
N ALA A 100 -10.14 -2.47 7.00
CA ALA A 100 -9.22 -2.62 8.11
C ALA A 100 -9.94 -2.40 9.45
N ILE A 101 -10.74 -1.34 9.58
CA ILE A 101 -11.54 -1.07 10.78
C ILE A 101 -12.57 -2.18 11.01
N SER A 102 -13.29 -2.63 9.97
CA SER A 102 -14.25 -3.72 10.07
C SER A 102 -13.60 -5.02 10.54
N THR A 103 -12.44 -5.38 10.01
CA THR A 103 -11.71 -6.59 10.44
C THR A 103 -11.18 -6.48 11.87
N LEU A 104 -10.78 -5.28 12.30
CA LEU A 104 -10.31 -5.02 13.66
C LEU A 104 -11.45 -5.06 14.68
N LEU A 105 -12.64 -4.57 14.32
CA LEU A 105 -13.85 -4.61 15.13
C LEU A 105 -14.44 -6.03 15.22
N SER A 106 -14.32 -6.82 14.15
CA SER A 106 -14.99 -8.12 14.05
C SER A 106 -14.24 -9.29 14.70
N LEU A 107 -12.91 -9.24 14.93
CA LEU A 107 -12.20 -10.40 15.50
C LEU A 107 -10.94 -10.05 16.31
N GLY A 108 -10.69 -10.88 17.33
CA GLY A 108 -9.63 -10.74 18.34
C GLY A 108 -8.18 -10.73 17.82
N LYS A 109 -7.35 -10.01 18.59
CA LYS A 109 -5.94 -9.64 18.37
C LYS A 109 -5.00 -10.84 18.23
N GLY A 110 -4.34 -10.99 17.09
CA GLY A 110 -3.16 -11.86 16.97
C GLY A 110 -2.74 -12.11 15.52
N ALA A 111 -3.23 -13.20 14.94
CA ALA A 111 -2.80 -13.72 13.64
C ALA A 111 -3.26 -12.85 12.44
N ARG A 112 -4.47 -12.28 12.48
CA ARG A 112 -5.00 -11.45 11.38
C ARG A 112 -4.32 -10.09 11.22
N SER A 113 -3.54 -9.62 12.22
CA SER A 113 -2.86 -8.32 12.16
C SER A 113 -1.73 -8.30 11.12
N THR A 114 -0.99 -9.39 10.97
CA THR A 114 0.16 -9.44 10.03
C THR A 114 -0.31 -9.59 8.60
N GLN A 115 -1.42 -10.30 8.39
CA GLN A 115 -2.09 -10.38 7.09
C GLN A 115 -2.59 -9.00 6.62
N LEU A 116 -3.17 -8.19 7.50
CA LEU A 116 -3.57 -6.82 7.15
C LEU A 116 -2.38 -5.94 6.72
N LEU A 117 -1.20 -6.12 7.34
CA LEU A 117 0.03 -5.43 6.94
C LEU A 117 0.48 -5.86 5.53
N LEU A 118 0.28 -7.12 5.13
CA LEU A 118 0.57 -7.60 3.77
C LEU A 118 -0.40 -7.03 2.73
N LEU A 119 -1.69 -7.00 3.06
CA LEU A 119 -2.71 -6.55 2.12
C LEU A 119 -2.70 -5.02 1.91
N CYS A 120 -2.16 -4.25 2.86
CA CYS A 120 -2.12 -2.79 2.76
C CYS A 120 -1.07 -2.22 1.79
N GLN A 121 -0.25 -3.06 1.15
CA GLN A 121 0.88 -2.60 0.33
C GLN A 121 0.46 -1.61 -0.75
N TYR A 122 -0.48 -2.00 -1.61
CA TYR A 122 -0.91 -1.14 -2.70
C TYR A 122 -1.67 0.11 -2.18
N SER A 123 -2.57 -0.07 -1.20
CA SER A 123 -3.32 1.04 -0.60
C SER A 123 -2.42 2.04 0.14
N LEU A 124 -1.30 1.60 0.73
CA LEU A 124 -0.28 2.46 1.32
C LEU A 124 0.37 3.37 0.26
N GLY A 125 0.70 2.81 -0.90
CA GLY A 125 1.25 3.57 -2.02
C GLY A 125 0.29 4.64 -2.53
N CYS A 126 -0.99 4.28 -2.68
CA CYS A 126 -2.06 5.23 -3.02
C CYS A 126 -2.23 6.29 -1.91
N GLY A 127 -2.21 5.89 -0.65
CA GLY A 127 -2.39 6.77 0.50
C GLY A 127 -1.30 7.82 0.63
N LEU A 128 -0.05 7.45 0.40
CA LEU A 128 1.06 8.41 0.37
C LEU A 128 0.99 9.34 -0.82
N SER A 129 0.57 8.84 -1.99
CA SER A 129 0.38 9.67 -3.18
C SER A 129 -0.71 10.73 -2.94
N CYS A 130 -1.86 10.33 -2.36
CA CYS A 130 -2.94 11.23 -1.97
C CYS A 130 -2.55 12.21 -0.86
N GLY A 131 -1.85 11.71 0.17
CA GLY A 131 -1.38 12.52 1.29
C GLY A 131 -0.40 13.60 0.83
N LEU A 132 0.58 13.23 0.01
CA LEU A 132 1.54 14.18 -0.56
C LEU A 132 0.88 15.17 -1.50
N SER A 133 -0.07 14.74 -2.33
CA SER A 133 -0.79 15.67 -3.21
C SER A 133 -1.56 16.71 -2.43
N PHE A 134 -2.20 16.31 -1.32
CA PHE A 134 -2.97 17.21 -0.45
C PHE A 134 -2.06 18.14 0.39
N LEU A 135 -0.97 17.61 0.95
CA LEU A 135 -0.05 18.39 1.81
C LEU A 135 0.79 19.40 1.03
N LEU A 136 1.10 19.10 -0.23
CA LEU A 136 1.93 19.97 -1.08
C LEU A 136 1.10 20.94 -1.94
N GLU A 137 -0.23 20.87 -1.85
CA GLU A 137 -1.12 21.75 -2.58
C GLU A 137 -0.95 23.21 -2.11
N GLY A 138 -0.64 24.12 -3.04
CA GLY A 138 -0.41 25.53 -2.73
C GLY A 138 0.95 25.87 -2.11
N ALA A 139 1.89 24.91 -2.01
CA ALA A 139 3.23 25.18 -1.50
C ALA A 139 4.12 25.89 -2.54
N PRO A 140 4.88 26.96 -2.17
CA PRO A 140 5.70 27.72 -3.12
C PRO A 140 6.89 26.95 -3.72
N HIS A 141 7.25 25.79 -3.15
CA HIS A 141 8.31 24.89 -3.62
C HIS A 141 7.89 23.42 -3.57
N SER A 142 6.70 23.10 -4.11
CA SER A 142 6.13 21.75 -4.10
C SER A 142 7.08 20.67 -4.65
N THR A 143 7.72 20.94 -5.79
CA THR A 143 8.66 20.01 -6.47
C THR A 143 9.91 19.73 -5.62
N CYS A 144 10.48 20.74 -4.95
CA CYS A 144 11.65 20.58 -4.09
C CYS A 144 11.31 19.77 -2.82
N ASN A 145 10.17 20.09 -2.19
CA ASN A 145 9.66 19.31 -1.05
C ASN A 145 9.39 17.85 -1.44
N LEU A 146 8.87 17.64 -2.64
CA LEU A 146 8.66 16.30 -3.19
C LEU A 146 9.99 15.57 -3.46
N GLY A 147 11.00 16.28 -3.97
CA GLY A 147 12.37 15.77 -4.11
C GLY A 147 12.99 15.37 -2.76
N LEU A 148 12.80 16.17 -1.72
CA LEU A 148 13.22 15.82 -0.35
C LEU A 148 12.47 14.58 0.17
N ALA A 149 11.16 14.49 -0.07
CA ALA A 149 10.36 13.33 0.30
C ALA A 149 10.86 12.06 -0.42
N VAL A 150 11.19 12.15 -1.71
CA VAL A 150 11.81 11.06 -2.48
C VAL A 150 13.17 10.68 -1.91
N GLY A 151 14.01 11.67 -1.56
CA GLY A 151 15.31 11.43 -0.94
C GLY A 151 15.19 10.64 0.36
N LEU A 152 14.30 11.07 1.26
CA LEU A 152 14.04 10.40 2.54
C LEU A 152 13.43 9.00 2.35
N ALA A 153 12.42 8.87 1.49
CA ALA A 153 11.78 7.60 1.20
C ALA A 153 12.75 6.61 0.54
N GLY A 154 13.60 7.09 -0.37
CA GLY A 154 14.67 6.32 -1.01
C GLY A 154 15.71 5.85 -0.01
N LEU A 155 16.18 6.74 0.88
CA LEU A 155 17.11 6.37 1.95
C LEU A 155 16.51 5.28 2.84
N LEU A 156 15.28 5.47 3.34
CA LEU A 156 14.56 4.46 4.13
C LEU A 156 14.45 3.13 3.39
N ALA A 157 14.07 3.14 2.11
CA ALA A 157 13.96 1.94 1.29
C ALA A 157 15.32 1.25 1.08
N THR A 158 16.41 2.00 0.91
CA THR A 158 17.75 1.41 0.79
C THR A 158 18.22 0.78 2.10
N TYR A 159 18.02 1.44 3.24
CA TYR A 159 18.37 0.88 4.55
C TYR A 159 17.54 -0.36 4.88
N ALA A 160 16.23 -0.32 4.62
CA ALA A 160 15.34 -1.45 4.85
C ALA A 160 15.73 -2.66 3.98
N ARG A 161 16.07 -2.45 2.71
CA ARG A 161 16.56 -3.52 1.81
C ARG A 161 17.90 -4.08 2.25
N ARG A 162 18.85 -3.23 2.63
CA ARG A 162 20.16 -3.67 3.15
C ARG A 162 19.99 -4.49 4.42
N LEU A 163 19.10 -4.06 5.32
CA LEU A 163 18.75 -4.80 6.53
C LEU A 163 18.14 -6.16 6.19
N ALA A 164 17.15 -6.20 5.29
CA ALA A 164 16.51 -7.44 4.85
C ALA A 164 17.52 -8.41 4.26
N HIS A 165 18.41 -7.93 3.40
CA HIS A 165 19.46 -8.77 2.83
C HIS A 165 20.44 -9.29 3.89
N HIS A 166 20.91 -8.41 4.77
CA HIS A 166 21.81 -8.79 5.85
C HIS A 166 21.20 -9.88 6.73
N VAL A 167 19.92 -9.73 7.10
CA VAL A 167 19.21 -10.72 7.91
C VAL A 167 19.03 -12.04 7.14
N CYS A 168 18.55 -12.01 5.91
CA CYS A 168 18.31 -13.23 5.13
C CYS A 168 19.59 -14.01 4.78
N THR A 169 20.77 -13.38 4.82
CA THR A 169 22.04 -14.03 4.49
C THR A 169 22.87 -14.42 5.71
N LEU A 170 22.95 -13.55 6.72
CA LEU A 170 23.94 -13.66 7.79
C LEU A 170 23.32 -13.86 9.18
N TYR A 171 22.01 -13.73 9.34
CA TYR A 171 21.38 -13.78 10.67
C TYR A 171 21.66 -15.07 11.42
N GLU A 172 21.65 -16.24 10.75
CA GLU A 172 21.89 -17.54 11.39
C GLU A 172 23.33 -17.69 11.91
N LEU A 173 24.29 -17.09 11.22
CA LEU A 173 25.70 -17.09 11.63
C LEU A 173 25.95 -16.07 12.75
N HIS A 174 25.37 -14.88 12.62
CA HIS A 174 25.53 -13.77 13.55
C HIS A 174 24.76 -13.98 14.86
N SER A 175 23.62 -14.68 14.84
CA SER A 175 22.84 -14.98 16.05
C SER A 175 23.59 -15.94 16.98
N ARG A 176 24.31 -16.92 16.41
CA ARG A 176 25.14 -17.87 17.16
C ARG A 176 26.39 -17.22 17.76
N ALA A 177 27.04 -16.35 16.99
CA ALA A 177 28.33 -15.76 17.38
C ALA A 177 28.21 -14.37 18.05
N ARG A 178 27.01 -13.79 18.14
CA ARG A 178 26.65 -12.58 18.92
C ARG A 178 27.49 -11.31 18.65
N TYR A 179 28.18 -11.22 17.51
CA TYR A 179 29.09 -10.10 17.20
C TYR A 179 28.48 -8.94 16.38
N CYS A 180 27.27 -9.10 15.83
CA CYS A 180 26.62 -8.05 15.05
C CYS A 180 25.57 -7.30 15.89
N GLY A 181 25.78 -5.99 16.11
CA GLY A 181 24.84 -5.14 16.86
C GLY A 181 23.44 -5.09 16.26
N ILE A 182 23.32 -5.14 14.92
CA ILE A 182 22.02 -5.13 14.22
C ILE A 182 21.24 -6.43 14.50
N CYS A 183 21.90 -7.59 14.38
CA CYS A 183 21.27 -8.88 14.66
C CYS A 183 20.94 -9.04 16.15
N LEU A 184 21.81 -8.53 17.03
CA LEU A 184 21.58 -8.54 18.47
C LEU A 184 20.40 -7.63 18.86
N PHE A 185 20.29 -6.46 18.23
CA PHE A 185 19.14 -5.56 18.37
C PHE A 185 17.86 -6.24 17.89
N LEU A 186 17.86 -6.85 16.70
CA LEU A 186 16.71 -7.62 16.20
C LEU A 186 16.33 -8.79 17.11
N LEU A 187 17.29 -9.46 17.73
CA LEU A 187 17.02 -10.52 18.71
C LEU A 187 16.36 -9.96 19.97
N ALA A 188 16.82 -8.81 20.47
CA ALA A 188 16.28 -8.17 21.67
C ALA A 188 14.92 -7.49 21.45
N SER A 189 14.72 -6.85 20.29
CA SER A 189 13.56 -5.99 20.01
C SER A 189 12.74 -6.42 18.79
N GLY A 190 12.94 -7.62 18.26
CA GLY A 190 12.25 -8.12 17.05
C GLY A 190 10.73 -8.11 17.16
N HIS A 191 10.20 -8.38 18.36
CA HIS A 191 8.76 -8.31 18.67
C HIS A 191 8.17 -6.88 18.58
N GLY A 192 9.02 -5.85 18.62
CA GLY A 192 8.64 -4.44 18.51
C GLY A 192 8.39 -3.98 17.08
N VAL A 193 8.97 -4.65 16.08
CA VAL A 193 8.87 -4.27 14.65
C VAL A 193 7.42 -4.19 14.15
N PRO A 194 6.56 -5.22 14.29
CA PRO A 194 5.18 -5.13 13.82
C PRO A 194 4.35 -4.10 14.59
N ARG A 195 4.69 -3.83 15.87
CA ARG A 195 4.02 -2.79 16.66
C ARG A 195 4.36 -1.39 16.15
N LEU A 196 5.64 -1.14 15.84
CA LEU A 196 6.09 0.13 15.26
C LEU A 196 5.46 0.34 13.88
N LEU A 197 5.48 -0.70 13.04
CA LEU A 197 4.90 -0.65 11.70
C LEU A 197 3.40 -0.36 11.73
N ARG A 198 2.66 -0.97 12.66
CA ARG A 198 1.23 -0.68 12.87
C ARG A 198 0.99 0.77 13.26
N LYS A 199 1.80 1.33 14.16
CA LYS A 199 1.70 2.76 14.54
C LYS A 199 1.99 3.67 13.36
N ALA A 200 3.04 3.40 12.59
CA ALA A 200 3.40 4.18 11.41
C ALA A 200 2.29 4.13 10.34
N LEU A 201 1.74 2.94 10.07
CA LEU A 201 0.62 2.78 9.14
C LEU A 201 -0.65 3.47 9.65
N ALA A 202 -0.97 3.39 10.94
CA ALA A 202 -2.11 4.09 11.50
C ALA A 202 -2.02 5.61 11.28
N VAL A 203 -0.84 6.20 11.49
CA VAL A 203 -0.60 7.62 11.20
C VAL A 203 -0.71 7.90 9.70
N THR A 204 -0.11 7.04 8.87
CA THR A 204 -0.12 7.22 7.40
C THR A 204 -1.54 7.15 6.85
N PHE A 205 -2.33 6.16 7.25
CA PHE A 205 -3.72 6.02 6.84
C PHE A 205 -4.61 7.12 7.40
N ALA A 206 -4.37 7.62 8.62
CA ALA A 206 -5.13 8.76 9.14
C ALA A 206 -4.93 10.02 8.28
N VAL A 207 -3.68 10.32 7.88
CA VAL A 207 -3.38 11.45 6.97
C VAL A 207 -3.94 11.18 5.58
N ALA A 208 -3.83 9.95 5.08
CA ALA A 208 -4.33 9.57 3.77
C ALA A 208 -5.86 9.60 3.69
N ASP A 209 -6.58 9.22 4.74
CA ASP A 209 -8.04 9.28 4.83
C ASP A 209 -8.51 10.74 4.85
N LEU A 210 -7.83 11.61 5.61
CA LEU A 210 -8.11 13.04 5.61
C LEU A 210 -7.91 13.65 4.21
N ALA A 211 -6.80 13.29 3.55
CA ALA A 211 -6.51 13.71 2.19
C ALA A 211 -7.51 13.15 1.18
N ALA A 212 -7.90 11.88 1.31
CA ALA A 212 -8.86 11.21 0.44
C ALA A 212 -10.24 11.88 0.53
N VAL A 213 -10.73 12.14 1.75
CA VAL A 213 -11.98 12.87 1.96
C VAL A 213 -11.88 14.29 1.40
N GLY A 214 -10.75 14.98 1.61
CA GLY A 214 -10.51 16.31 1.06
C GLY A 214 -10.54 16.36 -0.48
N LEU A 215 -9.86 15.42 -1.13
CA LEU A 215 -9.82 15.29 -2.59
C LEU A 215 -11.19 14.95 -3.16
N ILE A 216 -11.88 13.97 -2.57
CA ILE A 216 -13.22 13.56 -2.99
C ILE A 216 -14.20 14.72 -2.81
N ASN A 217 -14.15 15.44 -1.70
CA ASN A 217 -15.05 16.56 -1.43
C ASN A 217 -14.83 17.73 -2.39
N ARG A 218 -13.59 17.97 -2.83
CA ARG A 218 -13.28 19.02 -3.83
C ARG A 218 -13.72 18.66 -5.24
N ASP A 219 -13.70 17.37 -5.59
CA ASP A 219 -14.13 16.91 -6.90
C ASP A 219 -15.67 16.96 -7.11
N PHE A 220 -16.47 17.23 -6.07
CA PHE A 220 -17.91 17.39 -6.18
C PHE A 220 -18.31 18.86 -6.03
N LEU A 221 -18.79 19.47 -7.11
CA LEU A 221 -19.23 20.88 -7.14
C LEU A 221 -20.61 21.09 -6.48
N SER A 222 -21.38 20.02 -6.17
CA SER A 222 -22.69 20.12 -5.50
C SER A 222 -22.95 18.99 -4.48
N THR A 223 -23.67 19.32 -3.40
CA THR A 223 -24.06 18.38 -2.34
C THR A 223 -24.96 17.24 -2.83
N ALA A 224 -25.69 17.45 -3.93
CA ALA A 224 -26.54 16.44 -4.56
C ALA A 224 -25.74 15.39 -5.35
N GLU A 225 -24.64 15.78 -6.02
CA GLU A 225 -23.74 14.84 -6.70
C GLU A 225 -22.90 14.05 -5.70
N ALA A 226 -22.48 14.69 -4.60
CA ALA A 226 -21.85 14.00 -3.48
C ALA A 226 -22.78 12.92 -2.89
N ALA A 227 -24.06 13.24 -2.65
CA ALA A 227 -25.03 12.25 -2.15
C ALA A 227 -25.21 11.06 -3.11
N ARG A 228 -25.21 11.29 -4.43
CA ARG A 228 -25.28 10.24 -5.47
C ARG A 228 -24.03 9.35 -5.52
N PHE A 229 -22.89 9.82 -5.02
CA PHE A 229 -21.66 9.03 -4.90
C PHE A 229 -21.59 8.26 -3.58
N TRP A 230 -21.92 8.91 -2.48
CA TRP A 230 -21.85 8.32 -1.13
C TRP A 230 -22.92 7.27 -0.89
N THR A 231 -24.10 7.36 -1.53
CA THR A 231 -25.17 6.35 -1.33
C THR A 231 -24.82 4.98 -1.94
N PRO A 232 -24.36 4.85 -3.20
CA PRO A 232 -23.90 3.55 -3.71
C PRO A 232 -22.66 3.03 -2.97
N LEU A 233 -21.75 3.91 -2.55
CA LEU A 233 -20.55 3.51 -1.80
C LEU A 233 -20.89 2.94 -0.44
N THR A 234 -21.78 3.61 0.29
CA THR A 234 -22.26 3.11 1.59
C THR A 234 -23.10 1.84 1.42
N ILE A 235 -23.90 1.70 0.36
CA ILE A 235 -24.66 0.47 0.07
C ILE A 235 -23.73 -0.69 -0.32
N CYS A 236 -22.80 -0.51 -1.25
CA CYS A 236 -21.83 -1.54 -1.63
C CYS A 236 -20.97 -1.95 -0.44
N TYR A 237 -20.58 -1.00 0.40
CA TYR A 237 -19.82 -1.29 1.61
C TYR A 237 -20.66 -2.00 2.68
N ALA A 238 -21.91 -1.59 2.89
CA ALA A 238 -22.84 -2.29 3.78
C ALA A 238 -23.10 -3.73 3.31
N LEU A 239 -23.23 -3.95 2.00
CA LEU A 239 -23.35 -5.29 1.41
C LEU A 239 -22.07 -6.12 1.56
N LEU A 240 -20.89 -5.52 1.38
CA LEU A 240 -19.60 -6.20 1.57
C LEU A 240 -19.40 -6.59 3.03
N VAL A 241 -19.70 -5.68 3.96
CA VAL A 241 -19.66 -5.95 5.41
C VAL A 241 -20.69 -7.01 5.78
N ALA A 242 -21.91 -6.94 5.26
CA ALA A 242 -22.95 -7.94 5.48
C ALA A 242 -22.56 -9.31 4.90
N HIS A 243 -21.90 -9.37 3.74
CA HIS A 243 -21.35 -10.60 3.19
C HIS A 243 -20.25 -11.17 4.09
N MET A 244 -19.27 -10.34 4.47
CA MET A 244 -18.17 -10.75 5.33
C MET A 244 -18.63 -11.14 6.75
N GLN A 245 -19.71 -10.55 7.26
CA GLN A 245 -20.34 -10.94 8.52
C GLN A 245 -21.22 -12.19 8.36
N GLY A 246 -21.96 -12.30 7.27
CA GLY A 246 -22.81 -13.46 6.94
C GLY A 246 -22.01 -14.74 6.76
N GLU A 247 -20.80 -14.67 6.21
CA GLU A 247 -19.86 -15.78 6.17
C GLU A 247 -19.36 -16.22 7.55
N ASN A 248 -19.40 -15.33 8.56
CA ASN A 248 -18.99 -15.64 9.93
C ASN A 248 -20.15 -16.05 10.85
N LEU A 249 -21.42 -15.82 10.48
CA LEU A 249 -22.60 -16.03 11.34
C LEU A 249 -23.59 -17.10 10.87
N GLY A 250 -23.48 -17.64 9.66
CA GLY A 250 -24.44 -18.64 9.13
C GLY A 250 -23.86 -20.04 8.96
N PRO A 251 -24.23 -21.04 9.78
CA PRO A 251 -23.88 -22.45 9.53
C PRO A 251 -24.97 -23.13 8.70
N ALA A 252 -25.38 -22.61 7.53
CA ALA A 252 -26.34 -23.32 6.67
C ALA A 252 -26.56 -22.68 5.28
N TYR A 253 -25.53 -22.61 4.42
CA TYR A 253 -25.68 -22.92 2.98
C TYR A 253 -24.32 -22.87 2.26
N GLY A 254 -23.81 -24.04 1.89
CA GLY A 254 -23.13 -24.21 0.60
C GLY A 254 -21.72 -23.66 0.40
N ARG A 255 -20.73 -24.37 0.95
CA ARG A 255 -19.49 -24.77 0.24
C ARG A 255 -18.47 -23.65 -0.08
N GLY A 256 -17.79 -23.16 0.95
CA GLY A 256 -16.45 -22.56 0.82
C GLY A 256 -15.52 -23.19 1.84
N GLY A 257 -14.64 -24.10 1.40
CA GLY A 257 -13.60 -24.68 2.26
C GLY A 257 -12.60 -23.63 2.77
N PRO A 258 -11.63 -24.00 3.63
CA PRO A 258 -10.60 -23.12 4.22
C PRO A 258 -9.57 -22.67 3.17
N GLY A 259 -10.04 -22.03 2.10
CA GLY A 259 -9.32 -21.82 0.86
C GLY A 259 -9.89 -20.73 -0.03
N GLN A 260 -10.62 -19.74 0.52
CA GLN A 260 -10.85 -18.51 -0.23
C GLN A 260 -9.50 -17.88 -0.56
N SER A 261 -9.16 -17.93 -1.84
CA SER A 261 -7.88 -17.44 -2.32
C SER A 261 -7.90 -15.91 -2.20
N VAL A 262 -6.91 -15.33 -1.53
CA VAL A 262 -6.67 -13.87 -1.49
C VAL A 262 -6.95 -13.16 -2.84
N PRO A 263 -6.57 -13.72 -4.02
CA PRO A 263 -6.95 -13.12 -5.30
C PRO A 263 -8.46 -13.03 -5.58
N GLN A 264 -9.29 -13.98 -5.13
CA GLN A 264 -10.75 -13.90 -5.31
C GLN A 264 -11.34 -12.72 -4.53
N THR A 265 -10.84 -12.47 -3.32
CA THR A 265 -11.31 -11.33 -2.50
C THR A 265 -10.95 -9.98 -3.11
N VAL A 266 -9.81 -9.90 -3.80
CA VAL A 266 -9.33 -8.69 -4.49
C VAL A 266 -10.14 -8.45 -5.76
N LEU A 267 -10.46 -9.51 -6.49
CA LEU A 267 -11.26 -9.43 -7.71
C LEU A 267 -12.70 -8.99 -7.42
N VAL A 268 -13.33 -9.53 -6.38
CA VAL A 268 -14.68 -9.12 -5.94
C VAL A 268 -14.68 -7.67 -5.47
N ARG A 269 -13.64 -7.25 -4.74
CA ARG A 269 -13.42 -5.87 -4.28
C ARG A 269 -13.31 -4.88 -5.43
N MET A 270 -12.38 -5.12 -6.34
CA MET A 270 -12.16 -4.25 -7.50
C MET A 270 -13.34 -4.30 -8.46
N GLY A 271 -14.04 -5.42 -8.56
CA GLY A 271 -15.31 -5.55 -9.27
C GLY A 271 -16.41 -4.65 -8.68
N GLY A 272 -16.51 -4.55 -7.34
CA GLY A 272 -17.42 -3.62 -6.68
C GLY A 272 -17.08 -2.15 -6.96
N LEU A 273 -15.80 -1.77 -6.84
CA LEU A 273 -15.31 -0.43 -7.21
C LEU A 273 -15.56 -0.12 -8.70
N PHE A 274 -15.39 -1.11 -9.57
CA PHE A 274 -15.62 -1.00 -11.00
C PHE A 274 -17.10 -0.75 -11.32
N ILE A 275 -18.02 -1.51 -10.71
CA ILE A 275 -19.47 -1.28 -10.86
C ILE A 275 -19.84 0.11 -10.33
N LEU A 276 -19.27 0.52 -9.21
CA LEU A 276 -19.53 1.83 -8.60
C LEU A 276 -19.02 2.99 -9.46
N LEU A 277 -17.90 2.80 -10.16
CA LEU A 277 -17.37 3.80 -11.08
C LEU A 277 -18.05 3.74 -12.44
N LEU A 278 -18.58 2.60 -12.87
CA LEU A 278 -19.47 2.52 -14.03
C LEU A 278 -20.83 3.21 -13.80
N THR A 279 -21.34 3.19 -12.58
CA THR A 279 -22.61 3.85 -12.25
C THR A 279 -22.47 5.37 -12.08
N ILE A 280 -21.27 5.90 -11.83
CA ILE A 280 -21.06 7.30 -11.45
C ILE A 280 -20.02 8.05 -12.34
N GLY A 281 -19.12 7.39 -13.06
CA GLY A 281 -17.86 7.98 -13.50
C GLY A 281 -17.50 7.89 -14.99
N ARG A 282 -16.69 8.87 -15.42
CA ARG A 282 -16.13 9.03 -16.78
C ARG A 282 -15.29 7.80 -17.16
N TRP A 283 -15.24 7.44 -18.45
CA TRP A 283 -14.46 6.31 -18.97
C TRP A 283 -12.97 6.28 -18.55
N ALA A 284 -12.38 7.44 -18.25
CA ALA A 284 -11.01 7.54 -17.73
C ALA A 284 -10.84 6.90 -16.34
N ASP A 285 -11.84 7.01 -15.46
CA ASP A 285 -11.77 6.43 -14.11
C ASP A 285 -11.83 4.89 -14.16
N VAL A 286 -12.53 4.34 -15.15
CA VAL A 286 -12.60 2.89 -15.40
C VAL A 286 -11.22 2.33 -15.75
N LEU A 287 -10.44 3.03 -16.58
CA LEU A 287 -9.06 2.65 -16.89
C LEU A 287 -8.15 2.72 -15.66
N HIS A 288 -8.31 3.74 -14.83
CA HIS A 288 -7.54 3.88 -13.58
C HIS A 288 -7.85 2.78 -12.56
N VAL A 289 -9.08 2.25 -12.52
CA VAL A 289 -9.44 1.07 -11.69
C VAL A 289 -8.75 -0.18 -12.18
N LEU A 290 -8.73 -0.42 -13.49
CA LEU A 290 -8.04 -1.58 -14.06
C LEU A 290 -6.53 -1.50 -13.78
N LEU A 291 -5.95 -0.31 -13.91
CA LEU A 291 -4.55 -0.06 -13.58
C LEU A 291 -4.29 -0.29 -12.08
N SER A 292 -5.22 0.12 -11.23
CA SER A 292 -5.17 -0.12 -9.79
C SER A 292 -5.27 -1.60 -9.42
N LEU A 293 -6.11 -2.36 -10.11
CA LEU A 293 -6.22 -3.81 -9.96
C LEU A 293 -4.89 -4.49 -10.35
N LEU A 294 -4.28 -4.08 -11.47
CA LEU A 294 -2.97 -4.57 -11.89
C LEU A 294 -1.90 -4.29 -10.83
N GLY A 295 -1.90 -3.09 -10.25
CA GLY A 295 -1.00 -2.73 -9.15
C GLY A 295 -1.17 -3.60 -7.91
N GLU A 296 -2.41 -3.87 -7.50
CA GLU A 296 -2.70 -4.72 -6.35
C GLU A 296 -2.29 -6.18 -6.60
N LEU A 297 -2.58 -6.73 -7.79
CA LEU A 297 -2.14 -8.07 -8.18
C LEU A 297 -0.61 -8.17 -8.22
N TRP A 298 0.06 -7.14 -8.72
CA TRP A 298 1.52 -7.10 -8.78
C TRP A 298 2.15 -7.12 -7.38
N CYS A 299 1.60 -6.34 -6.43
CA CYS A 299 2.01 -6.39 -5.03
C CYS A 299 1.78 -7.76 -4.40
N LEU A 300 0.63 -8.40 -4.67
CA LEU A 300 0.31 -9.73 -4.15
C LEU A 300 1.20 -10.84 -4.70
N LEU A 301 1.54 -10.79 -6.00
CA LEU A 301 2.49 -11.71 -6.61
C LEU A 301 3.87 -11.58 -5.96
N GLY A 302 4.35 -10.35 -5.74
CA GLY A 302 5.60 -10.08 -5.04
C GLY A 302 5.60 -10.52 -3.57
N ALA A 303 4.43 -10.47 -2.91
CA ALA A 303 4.27 -10.86 -1.51
C ALA A 303 3.83 -12.33 -1.30
N GLY A 304 3.72 -13.13 -2.37
CA GLY A 304 3.13 -14.47 -2.34
C GLY A 304 3.79 -15.42 -1.33
N ALA A 305 5.13 -15.43 -1.27
CA ALA A 305 5.87 -16.25 -0.30
C ALA A 305 5.62 -15.84 1.15
N MET A 306 5.58 -14.53 1.43
CA MET A 306 5.28 -13.99 2.76
C MET A 306 3.84 -14.28 3.20
N LEU A 307 2.91 -14.20 2.25
CA LEU A 307 1.49 -14.44 2.51
C LEU A 307 1.20 -15.93 2.74
N ALA A 308 1.96 -16.82 2.10
CA ALA A 308 1.92 -18.25 2.38
C ALA A 308 2.46 -18.58 3.79
N ALA A 309 3.50 -17.87 4.23
CA ALA A 309 4.03 -18.00 5.60
C ALA A 309 3.01 -17.52 6.65
N CYS A 310 2.39 -16.36 6.43
CA CYS A 310 1.38 -15.82 7.35
C CYS A 310 0.12 -16.70 7.45
N ARG A 311 -0.24 -17.46 6.41
CA ARG A 311 -1.42 -18.35 6.41
C ARG A 311 -1.23 -19.64 7.23
N ARG A 312 0.01 -20.01 7.56
CA ARG A 312 0.31 -21.19 8.37
C ARG A 312 0.52 -20.87 9.85
N GLN A 313 0.35 -19.60 10.26
CA GLN A 313 0.39 -19.12 11.64
C GLN A 313 -1.03 -18.99 12.20
#